data_AF-A0A3M8P8N4-F1
#
_entry.id   AF-A0A3M8P8N4-F1
#
_cell.length_a   1.000
_cell.length_b   1.000
_cell.length_c   1.000
_cell.angle_alpha   90.00
_cell.angle_beta   90.00
_cell.angle_gamma   90.00
#
_symmetry.space_group_name_H-M   'P 1'
#
loop_
_entity.id
_entity.type
_entity.pdbx_description
1 polymer ?
#
loop_
_entity_poly.entity_id
_entity_poly.type
_entity_poly.pdbx_seq_one_letter_code
_entity_poly.pdbx_strand_id
1 'polypeptide(L)'
;MLEIQELSGGYGDENIVQNVSFRVNKGQMLGILGPNGSGKSTLMKLISGALPFRSGFVKIDGKPITEFGAKELAKEMAVLPQLHAHAFSHTVRETVALGRYPHQSGWFSAWSDEDEFAVTEAMRLMNISHYEKTQIDQMSGGEQQRVFVAQALAQDAPVLLLDEPTNHLDINHQKELLDTIRKQAIDKGLTVISIFHDINLASMYCDELLLLDKGTIVRMGEPHEVVREQDIEMVYKTRISNHPHPELPKPQITLLPGVKRKVPTMLVRPQNFIVTSEFVIYDSPVPLKTVSSAVVNAGAGWFRTFMNRRVDSNYECDDSIQEMKDFIERKGFKPTDTVGMMTAVKTEDVIIKEYTGDFSSLTVAVTAGVGNAVDVSKALDRKEKVGTINTWIMVNGCLSDEAFIQAMITATEAKTKALHQERVMDPLTDTIATGTSTDSCLVAATQQGEYLPYAGPVTELGRLIGIGVFECTVEAIGNYRMAKKA
;
A
#
# COMPACT_ATOMS: atom_id res chain seq x y z
N MET A 1 -31.28 3.44 -5.60
CA MET A 1 -30.98 3.85 -4.22
C MET A 1 -31.57 2.81 -3.31
N LEU A 2 -30.73 2.19 -2.49
CA LEU A 2 -31.13 1.19 -1.50
C LEU A 2 -31.05 1.82 -0.11
N GLU A 3 -32.13 1.74 0.65
CA GLU A 3 -32.21 2.32 2.00
C GLU A 3 -32.59 1.24 3.01
N ILE A 4 -31.80 1.16 4.09
CA ILE A 4 -32.00 0.27 5.22
C ILE A 4 -32.14 1.15 6.46
N GLN A 5 -33.21 0.98 7.23
CA GLN A 5 -33.42 1.73 8.47
C GLN A 5 -33.86 0.81 9.60
N GLU A 6 -33.15 0.89 10.72
CA GLU A 6 -33.40 0.18 11.99
C GLU A 6 -33.62 -1.34 11.83
N LEU A 7 -32.94 -1.92 10.85
CA LEU A 7 -33.13 -3.30 10.44
C LEU A 7 -32.62 -4.23 11.53
N SER A 8 -33.51 -5.08 12.04
CA SER A 8 -33.18 -6.12 13.02
C SER A 8 -33.80 -7.45 12.62
N GLY A 9 -33.07 -8.54 12.79
CA GLY A 9 -33.56 -9.87 12.46
C GLY A 9 -32.52 -10.97 12.63
N GLY A 10 -32.94 -12.21 12.42
CA GLY A 10 -32.10 -13.38 12.63
C GLY A 10 -32.91 -14.67 12.57
N TYR A 11 -32.40 -15.71 13.23
CA TYR A 11 -32.97 -17.05 13.21
C TYR A 11 -33.71 -17.36 14.51
N GLY A 12 -34.87 -18.02 14.42
CA GLY A 12 -35.69 -18.33 15.60
C GLY A 12 -36.07 -17.05 16.36
N ASP A 13 -35.75 -17.02 17.66
CA ASP A 13 -35.96 -15.88 18.57
C ASP A 13 -34.71 -15.00 18.75
N GLU A 14 -33.58 -15.32 18.10
CA GLU A 14 -32.35 -14.56 18.21
C GLU A 14 -32.22 -13.48 17.13
N ASN A 15 -31.94 -12.23 17.53
CA ASN A 15 -31.59 -11.15 16.61
C ASN A 15 -30.08 -11.14 16.38
N ILE A 16 -29.64 -11.73 15.26
CA ILE A 16 -28.25 -11.74 14.83
C ILE A 16 -27.83 -10.37 14.29
N VAL A 17 -28.73 -9.63 13.66
CA VAL A 17 -28.55 -8.25 13.19
C VAL A 17 -29.44 -7.34 14.03
N GLN A 18 -28.89 -6.22 14.50
CA GLN A 18 -29.53 -5.36 15.47
C GLN A 18 -29.39 -3.89 15.07
N ASN A 19 -30.53 -3.25 14.79
CA ASN A 19 -30.67 -1.82 14.54
C ASN A 19 -29.70 -1.26 13.48
N VAL A 20 -29.55 -1.96 12.36
CA VAL A 20 -28.66 -1.55 11.27
C VAL A 20 -29.36 -0.53 10.38
N SER A 21 -28.73 0.63 10.16
CA SER A 21 -29.25 1.69 9.29
C SER A 21 -28.14 2.22 8.38
N PHE A 22 -28.39 2.24 7.07
CA PHE A 22 -27.49 2.82 6.07
C PHE A 22 -28.20 2.99 4.72
N ARG A 23 -27.55 3.72 3.80
CA ARG A 23 -28.03 3.91 2.43
C ARG A 23 -26.92 3.67 1.44
N VAL A 24 -27.26 3.21 0.24
CA VAL A 24 -26.34 3.05 -0.88
C VAL A 24 -26.94 3.72 -2.11
N ASN A 25 -26.20 4.68 -2.67
CA ASN A 25 -26.65 5.46 -3.83
C ASN A 25 -26.51 4.65 -5.12
N LYS A 26 -27.22 5.08 -6.17
CA LYS A 26 -27.07 4.48 -7.50
C LYS A 26 -25.63 4.64 -7.99
N GLY A 27 -25.06 3.58 -8.57
CA GLY A 27 -23.68 3.52 -9.02
C GLY A 27 -22.63 3.45 -7.91
N GLN A 28 -23.04 3.36 -6.64
CA GLN A 28 -22.15 3.23 -5.50
C GLN A 28 -21.93 1.76 -5.14
N MET A 29 -20.72 1.44 -4.73
CA MET A 29 -20.32 0.14 -4.19
C MET A 29 -20.00 0.24 -2.69
N LEU A 30 -20.76 -0.48 -1.87
CA LEU A 30 -20.56 -0.61 -0.43
C LEU A 30 -19.92 -1.97 -0.10
N GLY A 31 -18.78 -1.94 0.59
CA GLY A 31 -18.11 -3.12 1.11
C GLY A 31 -18.50 -3.43 2.55
N ILE A 32 -18.99 -4.63 2.84
CA ILE A 32 -19.27 -5.07 4.21
C ILE A 32 -18.09 -5.89 4.73
N LEU A 33 -17.49 -5.41 5.82
CA LEU A 33 -16.39 -6.03 6.55
C LEU A 33 -16.89 -6.55 7.91
N GLY A 34 -16.10 -7.44 8.51
CA GLY A 34 -16.32 -7.99 9.84
C GLY A 34 -15.81 -9.42 9.97
N PRO A 35 -15.56 -9.92 11.20
CA PRO A 35 -15.10 -11.28 11.42
C PRO A 35 -16.18 -12.31 11.11
N ASN A 36 -15.82 -13.59 11.10
CA ASN A 36 -16.80 -14.67 10.99
C ASN A 36 -17.78 -14.61 12.17
N GLY A 37 -19.06 -14.81 11.88
CA GLY A 37 -20.13 -14.71 12.88
C GLY A 37 -20.58 -13.29 13.23
N SER A 38 -20.06 -12.24 12.57
CA SER A 38 -20.52 -10.86 12.84
C SER A 38 -21.92 -10.52 12.31
N GLY A 39 -22.53 -11.41 11.52
CA GLY A 39 -23.87 -11.24 10.97
C GLY A 39 -23.94 -10.75 9.51
N LYS A 40 -22.81 -10.69 8.78
CA LYS A 40 -22.74 -10.18 7.38
C LYS A 40 -23.72 -10.89 6.43
N SER A 41 -23.64 -12.22 6.33
CA SER A 41 -24.54 -13.00 5.46
C SER A 41 -25.99 -12.95 5.96
N THR A 42 -26.23 -12.82 7.27
CA THR A 42 -27.58 -12.61 7.79
C THR A 42 -28.13 -11.25 7.37
N LEU A 43 -27.34 -10.18 7.46
CA LEU A 43 -27.70 -8.85 6.98
C LEU A 43 -28.05 -8.87 5.49
N MET A 44 -27.24 -9.54 4.67
CA MET A 44 -27.53 -9.74 3.24
C MET A 44 -28.87 -10.47 3.00
N LYS A 45 -29.16 -11.53 3.76
CA LYS A 45 -30.44 -12.26 3.65
C LYS A 45 -31.64 -11.42 4.07
N LEU A 46 -31.48 -10.54 5.06
CA LEU A 46 -32.53 -9.60 5.47
C LEU A 46 -32.77 -8.54 4.38
N ILE A 47 -31.70 -7.99 3.78
CA ILE A 47 -31.78 -7.00 2.71
C ILE A 47 -32.43 -7.59 1.45
N SER A 48 -32.10 -8.83 1.09
CA SER A 48 -32.68 -9.51 -0.06
C SER A 48 -34.12 -10.00 0.12
N GLY A 49 -34.63 -9.98 1.35
CA GLY A 49 -35.92 -10.57 1.69
C GLY A 49 -35.91 -12.10 1.77
N ALA A 50 -34.75 -12.76 1.63
CA ALA A 50 -34.61 -14.20 1.82
C ALA A 50 -34.83 -14.64 3.28
N LEU A 51 -34.64 -13.72 4.22
CA LEU A 51 -34.98 -13.88 5.63
C LEU A 51 -35.89 -12.72 6.06
N PRO A 52 -37.03 -12.98 6.73
CA PRO A 52 -37.87 -11.91 7.24
C PRO A 52 -37.14 -11.15 8.36
N PHE A 53 -37.24 -9.83 8.33
CA PHE A 53 -36.80 -8.96 9.42
C PHE A 53 -37.92 -8.78 10.47
N ARG A 54 -37.53 -8.50 11.71
CA ARG A 54 -38.46 -8.28 12.84
C ARG A 54 -38.85 -6.82 13.03
N SER A 55 -37.94 -5.91 12.72
CA SER A 55 -38.14 -4.47 12.82
C SER A 55 -37.34 -3.74 11.74
N GLY A 56 -37.68 -2.47 11.54
CA GLY A 56 -37.07 -1.63 10.52
C GLY A 56 -37.68 -1.85 9.15
N PHE A 57 -37.00 -1.35 8.12
CA PHE A 57 -37.41 -1.56 6.74
C PHE A 57 -36.23 -1.54 5.77
N VAL A 58 -36.48 -2.09 4.57
CA VAL A 58 -35.59 -2.02 3.41
C VAL A 58 -36.40 -1.47 2.24
N LYS A 59 -35.88 -0.47 1.53
CA LYS A 59 -36.51 0.17 0.36
C LYS A 59 -35.58 0.20 -0.83
N ILE A 60 -36.13 -0.07 -2.02
CA ILE A 60 -35.46 0.14 -3.30
C ILE A 60 -36.20 1.28 -4.00
N ASP A 61 -35.47 2.36 -4.31
CA ASP A 61 -36.00 3.59 -4.92
C ASP A 61 -37.29 4.09 -4.24
N GLY A 62 -37.33 4.00 -2.91
CA GLY A 62 -38.41 4.49 -2.06
C GLY A 62 -39.54 3.47 -1.80
N LYS A 63 -39.63 2.37 -2.55
CA LYS A 63 -40.64 1.32 -2.35
C LYS A 63 -40.13 0.23 -1.39
N PRO A 64 -40.86 -0.11 -0.31
CA PRO A 64 -40.47 -1.19 0.61
C PRO A 64 -40.38 -2.55 -0.09
N ILE A 65 -39.36 -3.36 0.23
CA ILE A 65 -39.17 -4.69 -0.41
C ILE A 65 -40.36 -5.65 -0.16
N THR A 66 -41.08 -5.44 0.94
CA THR A 66 -42.27 -6.23 1.32
C THR A 66 -43.50 -5.95 0.44
N GLU A 67 -43.48 -4.87 -0.34
CA GLU A 67 -44.55 -4.50 -1.28
C GLU A 67 -44.30 -5.01 -2.71
N PHE A 68 -43.17 -5.66 -2.96
CA PHE A 68 -42.90 -6.32 -4.24
C PHE A 68 -43.41 -7.76 -4.21
N GLY A 69 -44.00 -8.19 -5.32
CA GLY A 69 -44.11 -9.63 -5.57
C GLY A 69 -42.72 -10.25 -5.76
N ALA A 70 -42.53 -11.53 -5.45
CA ALA A 70 -41.21 -12.19 -5.53
C ALA A 70 -40.52 -12.00 -6.91
N LYS A 71 -41.30 -12.08 -8.00
CA LYS A 71 -40.80 -11.87 -9.36
C LYS A 71 -40.44 -10.41 -9.66
N GLU A 72 -41.17 -9.45 -9.10
CA GLU A 72 -40.87 -8.03 -9.24
C GLU A 72 -39.60 -7.67 -8.45
N LEU A 73 -39.46 -8.19 -7.22
CA LEU A 73 -38.26 -8.00 -6.42
C LEU A 73 -37.02 -8.56 -7.14
N ALA A 74 -37.15 -9.72 -7.79
CA ALA A 74 -36.09 -10.29 -8.61
C ALA A 74 -35.81 -9.52 -9.91
N LYS A 75 -36.59 -8.50 -10.28
CA LYS A 75 -36.17 -7.53 -11.33
C LYS A 75 -35.40 -6.35 -10.75
N GLU A 76 -35.63 -6.03 -9.48
CA GLU A 76 -35.00 -4.91 -8.78
C GLU A 76 -33.68 -5.29 -8.09
N MET A 77 -33.52 -6.57 -7.69
CA MET A 77 -32.37 -7.03 -6.92
C MET A 77 -31.89 -8.41 -7.33
N ALA A 78 -30.61 -8.50 -7.71
CA ALA A 78 -29.88 -9.75 -7.94
C ALA A 78 -29.01 -10.09 -6.72
N VAL A 79 -28.92 -11.39 -6.40
CA VAL A 79 -28.15 -11.88 -5.25
C VAL A 79 -27.26 -13.02 -5.71
N LEU A 80 -25.96 -12.86 -5.48
CA LEU A 80 -25.00 -13.95 -5.54
C LEU A 80 -24.75 -14.45 -4.10
N PRO A 81 -25.39 -15.55 -3.68
CA PRO A 81 -25.14 -16.13 -2.37
C PRO A 81 -23.75 -16.78 -2.32
N GLN A 82 -23.26 -17.03 -1.11
CA GLN A 82 -22.11 -17.90 -0.91
C GLN A 82 -22.44 -19.30 -1.46
N LEU A 83 -21.70 -19.73 -2.48
CA LEU A 83 -21.97 -20.99 -3.15
C LEU A 83 -21.50 -22.17 -2.29
N HIS A 84 -22.39 -23.12 -2.07
CA HIS A 84 -22.04 -24.45 -1.60
C HIS A 84 -22.18 -25.43 -2.77
N ALA A 85 -21.18 -26.30 -2.95
CA ALA A 85 -21.19 -27.29 -4.02
C ALA A 85 -22.46 -28.15 -3.96
N HIS A 86 -22.85 -28.71 -5.13
CA HIS A 86 -23.88 -29.75 -5.38
C HIS A 86 -25.23 -29.22 -5.91
N ALA A 87 -25.94 -29.87 -6.85
CA ALA A 87 -25.70 -31.10 -7.61
C ALA A 87 -26.68 -31.19 -8.79
N PHE A 88 -26.47 -30.47 -9.88
CA PHE A 88 -27.09 -30.75 -11.20
C PHE A 88 -26.17 -30.18 -12.29
N SER A 89 -25.85 -30.97 -13.32
CA SER A 89 -25.00 -30.51 -14.43
C SER A 89 -25.83 -29.78 -15.47
N HIS A 90 -25.77 -28.46 -15.44
CA HIS A 90 -26.21 -27.57 -16.50
C HIS A 90 -25.00 -27.06 -17.27
N THR A 91 -25.19 -26.72 -18.53
CA THR A 91 -24.19 -25.97 -19.28
C THR A 91 -24.03 -24.55 -18.69
N VAL A 92 -22.87 -23.93 -18.92
CA VAL A 92 -22.62 -22.53 -18.54
C VAL A 92 -23.72 -21.63 -19.07
N ARG A 93 -24.08 -21.77 -20.35
CA ARG A 93 -25.13 -20.95 -20.97
C ARG A 93 -26.47 -21.11 -20.28
N GLU A 94 -26.90 -22.35 -20.06
CA GLU A 94 -28.17 -22.65 -19.38
C GLU A 94 -28.22 -22.03 -18.00
N THR A 95 -27.10 -22.05 -17.28
CA THR A 95 -27.03 -21.46 -15.93
C THR A 95 -27.10 -19.94 -15.96
N VAL A 96 -26.38 -19.28 -16.88
CA VAL A 96 -26.48 -17.82 -17.03
C VAL A 96 -27.89 -17.42 -17.48
N ALA A 97 -28.52 -18.22 -18.36
CA ALA A 97 -29.88 -18.01 -18.82
C ALA A 97 -30.94 -18.05 -17.70
N LEU A 98 -30.70 -18.79 -16.61
CA LEU A 98 -31.58 -18.77 -15.44
C LEU A 98 -31.68 -17.37 -14.80
N GLY A 99 -30.70 -16.49 -15.00
CA GLY A 99 -30.78 -15.08 -14.59
C GLY A 99 -31.95 -14.33 -15.24
N ARG A 100 -32.44 -14.78 -16.41
CA ARG A 100 -33.57 -14.17 -17.14
C ARG A 100 -34.94 -14.63 -16.66
N TYR A 101 -35.01 -15.59 -15.74
CA TYR A 101 -36.28 -16.11 -15.21
C TYR A 101 -37.26 -15.02 -14.70
N PRO A 102 -36.81 -13.94 -14.01
CA PRO A 102 -37.71 -12.87 -13.58
C PRO A 102 -38.36 -12.10 -14.74
N HIS A 103 -37.75 -12.08 -15.92
CA HIS A 103 -38.22 -11.33 -17.09
C HIS A 103 -39.21 -12.10 -17.97
N GLN A 104 -39.22 -13.43 -17.88
CA GLN A 104 -40.11 -14.29 -18.67
C GLN A 104 -41.57 -14.26 -18.17
N SER A 105 -42.49 -13.56 -18.84
CA SER A 105 -43.90 -13.46 -18.38
C SER A 105 -44.89 -14.33 -19.18
N GLY A 106 -45.62 -15.21 -18.48
CA GLY A 106 -46.75 -16.01 -19.02
C GLY A 106 -46.41 -17.48 -19.33
N TRP A 107 -47.43 -18.31 -19.57
CA TRP A 107 -47.26 -19.73 -19.96
C TRP A 107 -46.66 -19.91 -21.36
N PHE A 108 -46.60 -18.84 -22.16
CA PHE A 108 -46.09 -18.82 -23.54
C PHE A 108 -44.96 -17.80 -23.74
N SER A 109 -44.22 -17.42 -22.69
CA SER A 109 -43.08 -16.50 -22.86
C SER A 109 -42.02 -17.17 -23.74
N ALA A 110 -41.90 -16.69 -24.97
CA ALA A 110 -40.79 -17.03 -25.83
C ALA A 110 -39.51 -16.34 -25.32
N TRP A 111 -38.37 -16.97 -25.56
CA TRP A 111 -37.06 -16.37 -25.36
C TRP A 111 -36.94 -15.12 -26.26
N SER A 112 -36.69 -13.95 -25.67
CA SER A 112 -36.62 -12.67 -26.39
C SER A 112 -35.19 -12.34 -26.85
N ASP A 113 -35.08 -11.40 -27.79
CA ASP A 113 -33.77 -10.87 -28.21
C ASP A 113 -33.06 -10.14 -27.06
N GLU A 114 -33.81 -9.51 -26.16
CA GLU A 114 -33.29 -8.90 -24.94
C GLU A 114 -32.72 -9.92 -23.96
N ASP A 115 -33.38 -11.09 -23.80
CA ASP A 115 -32.87 -12.18 -22.97
C ASP A 115 -31.58 -12.77 -23.56
N GLU A 116 -31.55 -12.96 -24.88
CA GLU A 116 -30.37 -13.41 -25.60
C GLU A 116 -29.17 -12.47 -25.44
N PHE A 117 -29.43 -11.16 -25.59
CA PHE A 117 -28.42 -10.13 -25.43
C PHE A 117 -27.88 -10.09 -24.00
N ALA A 118 -28.75 -10.11 -22.99
CA ALA A 118 -28.34 -10.06 -21.59
C ALA A 118 -27.46 -11.25 -21.19
N VAL A 119 -27.80 -12.47 -21.63
CA VAL A 119 -26.98 -13.67 -21.39
C VAL A 119 -25.63 -13.57 -22.08
N THR A 120 -25.63 -13.22 -23.36
CA THR A 120 -24.40 -13.13 -24.17
C THR A 120 -23.46 -12.06 -23.62
N GLU A 121 -24.00 -10.90 -23.24
CA GLU A 121 -23.22 -9.80 -22.67
C GLU A 121 -22.66 -10.16 -21.29
N ALA A 122 -23.45 -10.80 -20.41
CA ALA A 122 -22.96 -11.22 -19.11
C ALA A 122 -21.82 -12.26 -19.21
N MET A 123 -21.94 -13.21 -20.14
CA MET A 123 -20.88 -14.19 -20.42
C MET A 123 -19.61 -13.52 -20.98
N ARG A 124 -19.78 -12.50 -21.84
CA ARG A 124 -18.67 -11.73 -22.40
C ARG A 124 -17.96 -10.90 -21.32
N LEU A 125 -18.72 -10.22 -20.46
CA LEU A 125 -18.20 -9.43 -19.34
C LEU A 125 -17.37 -10.29 -18.38
N MET A 126 -17.80 -11.55 -18.16
CA MET A 126 -17.09 -12.49 -17.29
C MET A 126 -16.05 -13.36 -17.99
N ASN A 127 -15.76 -13.11 -19.27
CA ASN A 127 -14.78 -13.85 -20.06
C ASN A 127 -15.00 -15.38 -19.96
N ILE A 128 -16.26 -15.82 -20.14
CA ILE A 128 -16.66 -17.24 -20.09
C ILE A 128 -17.41 -17.67 -21.36
N SER A 129 -17.45 -16.83 -22.40
CA SER A 129 -18.15 -17.13 -23.65
C SER A 129 -17.66 -18.42 -24.31
N HIS A 130 -16.37 -18.74 -24.23
CA HIS A 130 -15.80 -19.96 -24.79
C HIS A 130 -16.20 -21.24 -24.04
N TYR A 131 -16.76 -21.11 -22.83
CA TYR A 131 -17.25 -22.22 -22.02
C TYR A 131 -18.76 -22.45 -22.14
N GLU A 132 -19.44 -21.78 -23.06
CA GLU A 132 -20.89 -21.79 -23.20
C GLU A 132 -21.54 -23.19 -23.13
N LYS A 133 -20.91 -24.18 -23.77
CA LYS A 133 -21.40 -25.57 -23.86
C LYS A 133 -20.79 -26.50 -22.80
N THR A 134 -19.86 -26.00 -21.99
CA THR A 134 -19.19 -26.76 -20.93
C THR A 134 -20.15 -26.95 -19.77
N GLN A 135 -20.10 -28.12 -19.13
CA GLN A 135 -20.87 -28.39 -17.93
C GLN A 135 -20.22 -27.73 -16.71
N ILE A 136 -21.00 -27.13 -15.81
CA ILE A 136 -20.47 -26.41 -14.64
C ILE A 136 -19.62 -27.31 -13.74
N ASP A 137 -19.99 -28.58 -13.60
CA ASP A 137 -19.25 -29.55 -12.78
C ASP A 137 -17.85 -29.90 -13.33
N GLN A 138 -17.56 -29.53 -14.58
CA GLN A 138 -16.25 -29.67 -15.22
C GLN A 138 -15.37 -28.43 -15.05
N MET A 139 -15.91 -27.34 -14.51
CA MET A 139 -15.19 -26.08 -14.33
C MET A 139 -14.43 -26.05 -13.00
N SER A 140 -13.34 -25.30 -12.95
CA SER A 140 -12.68 -24.97 -11.69
C SER A 140 -13.61 -24.11 -10.80
N GLY A 141 -13.40 -24.11 -9.48
CA GLY A 141 -14.23 -23.32 -8.57
C GLY A 141 -14.26 -21.82 -8.92
N GLY A 142 -13.15 -21.29 -9.43
CA GLY A 142 -13.08 -19.89 -9.86
C GLY A 142 -13.84 -19.60 -11.16
N GLU A 143 -13.86 -20.55 -12.09
CA GLU A 143 -14.68 -20.47 -13.28
C GLU A 143 -16.17 -20.57 -12.95
N GLN A 144 -16.55 -21.49 -12.06
CA GLN A 144 -17.93 -21.61 -11.56
C GLN A 144 -18.39 -20.28 -10.95
N GLN A 145 -17.56 -19.66 -10.10
CA GLN A 145 -17.84 -18.37 -9.50
C GLN A 145 -18.17 -17.30 -10.57
N ARG A 146 -17.39 -17.23 -11.66
CA ARG A 146 -17.66 -16.29 -12.77
C ARG A 146 -18.97 -16.59 -13.50
N VAL A 147 -19.36 -17.86 -13.63
CA VAL A 147 -20.66 -18.24 -14.20
C VAL A 147 -21.81 -17.73 -13.34
N PHE A 148 -21.74 -17.88 -12.01
CA PHE A 148 -22.79 -17.40 -11.13
C PHE A 148 -22.84 -15.87 -11.05
N VAL A 149 -21.70 -15.19 -11.15
CA VAL A 149 -21.66 -13.72 -11.28
C VAL A 149 -22.28 -13.29 -12.61
N ALA A 150 -21.97 -13.98 -13.71
CA ALA A 150 -22.61 -13.73 -15.00
C ALA A 150 -24.13 -13.97 -14.94
N GLN A 151 -24.59 -15.02 -14.25
CA GLN A 151 -26.01 -15.26 -14.03
C GLN A 151 -26.68 -14.07 -13.29
N ALA A 152 -26.05 -13.55 -12.23
CA ALA A 152 -26.56 -12.40 -11.49
C ALA A 152 -26.56 -11.12 -12.34
N LEU A 153 -25.55 -10.91 -13.19
CA LEU A 153 -25.49 -9.78 -14.12
C LEU A 153 -26.52 -9.90 -15.25
N ALA A 154 -26.77 -11.12 -15.76
CA ALA A 154 -27.78 -11.38 -16.79
C ALA A 154 -29.20 -11.07 -16.28
N GLN A 155 -29.42 -11.13 -14.96
CA GLN A 155 -30.67 -10.70 -14.34
C GLN A 155 -30.99 -9.21 -14.59
N ASP A 156 -29.98 -8.39 -14.91
CA ASP A 156 -30.12 -6.98 -15.27
C ASP A 156 -30.89 -6.16 -14.21
N ALA A 157 -30.61 -6.45 -12.94
CA ALA A 157 -31.22 -5.76 -11.81
C ALA A 157 -30.39 -4.52 -11.41
N PRO A 158 -31.03 -3.40 -10.99
CA PRO A 158 -30.34 -2.18 -10.58
C PRO A 158 -29.60 -2.30 -9.24
N VAL A 159 -29.87 -3.35 -8.45
CA VAL A 159 -29.17 -3.66 -7.20
C VAL A 159 -28.54 -5.05 -7.29
N LEU A 160 -27.25 -5.14 -6.97
CA LEU A 160 -26.49 -6.39 -6.93
C LEU A 160 -25.91 -6.61 -5.53
N LEU A 161 -26.29 -7.73 -4.92
CA LEU A 161 -25.77 -8.20 -3.64
C LEU A 161 -24.79 -9.36 -3.87
N LEU A 162 -23.55 -9.22 -3.40
CA LEU A 162 -22.50 -10.22 -3.54
C LEU A 162 -22.03 -10.73 -2.17
N ASP A 163 -22.21 -12.01 -1.88
CA ASP A 163 -21.68 -12.64 -0.66
C ASP A 163 -20.34 -13.33 -0.98
N GLU A 164 -19.24 -12.67 -0.63
CA GLU A 164 -17.86 -13.15 -0.79
C GLU A 164 -17.49 -13.56 -2.24
N PRO A 165 -17.68 -12.66 -3.23
CA PRO A 165 -17.60 -13.02 -4.65
C PRO A 165 -16.19 -13.40 -5.13
N THR A 166 -15.16 -13.12 -4.33
CA THR A 166 -13.74 -13.33 -4.65
C THR A 166 -13.16 -14.61 -4.04
N ASN A 167 -13.94 -15.36 -3.27
CA ASN A 167 -13.46 -16.61 -2.67
C ASN A 167 -13.08 -17.63 -3.75
N HIS A 168 -12.04 -18.42 -3.48
CA HIS A 168 -11.52 -19.46 -4.40
C HIS A 168 -10.97 -18.95 -5.75
N LEU A 169 -10.88 -17.64 -5.95
CA LEU A 169 -10.23 -17.03 -7.12
C LEU A 169 -8.75 -16.74 -6.82
N ASP A 170 -7.91 -16.92 -7.84
CA ASP A 170 -6.55 -16.37 -7.80
C ASP A 170 -6.56 -14.84 -7.98
N ILE A 171 -5.41 -14.21 -7.75
CA ILE A 171 -5.27 -12.75 -7.74
C ILE A 171 -5.71 -12.12 -9.07
N ASN A 172 -5.41 -12.73 -10.21
CA ASN A 172 -5.78 -12.18 -11.51
C ASN A 172 -7.29 -12.21 -11.71
N HIS A 173 -7.93 -13.34 -11.42
CA HIS A 173 -9.37 -13.47 -11.57
C HIS A 173 -10.16 -12.65 -10.54
N GLN A 174 -9.64 -12.45 -9.31
CA GLN A 174 -10.21 -11.53 -8.34
C GLN A 174 -10.25 -10.10 -8.89
N LYS A 175 -9.12 -9.64 -9.45
CA LYS A 175 -9.00 -8.33 -10.08
C LYS A 175 -10.00 -8.18 -11.24
N GLU A 176 -10.01 -9.10 -12.20
CA GLU A 176 -10.88 -9.03 -13.38
C GLU A 176 -12.37 -8.96 -13.01
N LEU A 177 -12.80 -9.76 -12.04
CA LEU A 177 -14.17 -9.77 -11.54
C LEU A 177 -14.54 -8.44 -10.88
N LEU A 178 -13.71 -7.94 -9.97
CA LEU A 178 -13.97 -6.68 -9.27
C LEU A 178 -13.88 -5.46 -10.20
N ASP A 179 -12.92 -5.43 -11.14
CA ASP A 179 -12.83 -4.41 -12.18
C ASP A 179 -14.12 -4.35 -13.01
N THR A 180 -14.67 -5.50 -13.37
CA THR A 180 -15.90 -5.58 -14.15
C THR A 180 -17.10 -5.10 -13.36
N ILE A 181 -17.27 -5.55 -12.11
CA ILE A 181 -18.36 -5.09 -11.23
C ILE A 181 -18.27 -3.59 -11.01
N ARG A 182 -17.07 -3.08 -10.72
CA ARG A 182 -16.82 -1.65 -10.52
C ARG A 182 -17.16 -0.85 -11.77
N LYS A 183 -16.80 -1.35 -12.94
CA LYS A 183 -17.18 -0.74 -14.22
C LYS A 183 -18.69 -0.72 -14.43
N GLN A 184 -19.42 -1.79 -14.09
CA GLN A 184 -20.88 -1.79 -14.17
C GLN A 184 -21.51 -0.78 -13.19
N ALA A 185 -20.95 -0.62 -11.98
CA ALA A 185 -21.39 0.39 -11.04
C ALA A 185 -21.24 1.81 -11.63
N ILE A 186 -20.10 2.11 -12.23
CA ILE A 186 -19.81 3.42 -12.83
C ILE A 186 -20.64 3.66 -14.10
N ASP A 187 -20.58 2.75 -15.08
CA ASP A 187 -21.10 2.98 -16.43
C ASP A 187 -22.62 2.83 -16.49
N LYS A 188 -23.20 1.93 -15.69
CA LYS A 188 -24.64 1.62 -15.70
C LYS A 188 -25.39 2.09 -14.45
N GLY A 189 -24.71 2.70 -13.48
CA GLY A 189 -25.33 3.10 -12.23
C GLY A 189 -25.78 1.91 -11.35
N LEU A 190 -25.16 0.74 -11.53
CA LEU A 190 -25.45 -0.46 -10.73
C LEU A 190 -25.12 -0.20 -9.26
N THR A 191 -26.09 -0.41 -8.37
CA THR A 191 -25.89 -0.29 -6.91
C THR A 191 -25.35 -1.61 -6.39
N VAL A 192 -24.18 -1.63 -5.76
CA VAL A 192 -23.52 -2.87 -5.32
C VAL A 192 -23.34 -2.89 -3.81
N ILE A 193 -23.72 -3.99 -3.16
CA ILE A 193 -23.28 -4.33 -1.81
C ILE A 193 -22.51 -5.64 -1.89
N SER A 194 -21.28 -5.66 -1.39
CA SER A 194 -20.43 -6.84 -1.43
C SER A 194 -19.78 -7.12 -0.08
N ILE A 195 -19.81 -8.38 0.36
CA ILE A 195 -19.06 -8.83 1.54
C ILE A 195 -17.63 -9.16 1.13
N PHE A 196 -16.66 -8.70 1.92
CA PHE A 196 -15.23 -8.96 1.70
C PHE A 196 -14.57 -9.56 2.94
N HIS A 197 -13.65 -10.51 2.71
CA HIS A 197 -12.68 -10.98 3.71
C HIS A 197 -11.38 -10.18 3.66
N ASP A 198 -10.98 -9.75 2.47
CA ASP A 198 -9.77 -8.96 2.27
C ASP A 198 -10.10 -7.46 2.35
N ILE A 199 -9.59 -6.82 3.40
CA ILE A 199 -9.77 -5.39 3.68
C ILE A 199 -9.12 -4.53 2.58
N ASN A 200 -8.00 -4.97 2.01
CA ASN A 200 -7.32 -4.23 0.93
C ASN A 200 -8.16 -4.25 -0.34
N LEU A 201 -8.73 -5.40 -0.73
CA LEU A 201 -9.66 -5.46 -1.87
C LEU A 201 -10.88 -4.56 -1.64
N ALA A 202 -11.50 -4.64 -0.47
CA ALA A 202 -12.65 -3.79 -0.14
C ALA A 202 -12.29 -2.31 -0.23
N SER A 203 -11.14 -1.92 0.34
CA SER A 203 -10.63 -0.55 0.33
C SER A 203 -10.41 -0.01 -1.09
N MET A 204 -9.84 -0.81 -1.98
CA MET A 204 -9.56 -0.40 -3.35
C MET A 204 -10.81 -0.21 -4.21
N TYR A 205 -11.80 -1.11 -4.08
CA TYR A 205 -12.94 -1.17 -5.00
C TYR A 205 -14.21 -0.48 -4.51
N CYS A 206 -14.37 -0.30 -3.20
CA CYS A 206 -15.60 0.28 -2.64
C CYS A 206 -15.50 1.80 -2.45
N ASP A 207 -16.64 2.47 -2.63
CA ASP A 207 -16.79 3.89 -2.31
C ASP A 207 -16.88 4.08 -0.80
N GLU A 208 -17.65 3.21 -0.14
CA GLU A 208 -17.82 3.17 1.31
C GLU A 208 -17.60 1.75 1.84
N LEU A 209 -17.24 1.67 3.11
CA LEU A 209 -17.15 0.43 3.86
C LEU A 209 -18.08 0.48 5.07
N LEU A 210 -18.56 -0.68 5.48
CA LEU A 210 -19.33 -0.90 6.71
C LEU A 210 -18.63 -2.02 7.49
N LEU A 211 -18.08 -1.68 8.65
CA LEU A 211 -17.46 -2.64 9.58
C LEU A 211 -18.51 -3.14 10.56
N LEU A 212 -18.85 -4.42 10.46
CA LEU A 212 -19.87 -5.09 11.26
C LEU A 212 -19.22 -5.97 12.34
N ASP A 213 -19.65 -5.82 13.59
CA ASP A 213 -19.31 -6.74 14.69
C ASP A 213 -20.56 -7.06 15.52
N LYS A 214 -20.73 -8.35 15.84
CA LYS A 214 -21.85 -8.86 16.65
C LYS A 214 -23.23 -8.29 16.28
N GLY A 215 -23.51 -8.18 14.98
CA GLY A 215 -24.81 -7.73 14.49
C GLY A 215 -25.02 -6.22 14.42
N THR A 216 -24.02 -5.41 14.80
CA THR A 216 -24.11 -3.95 14.85
C THR A 216 -23.03 -3.30 13.98
N ILE A 217 -23.31 -2.09 13.47
CA ILE A 217 -22.32 -1.30 12.75
C ILE A 217 -21.33 -0.70 13.78
N VAL A 218 -20.07 -1.09 13.68
CA VAL A 218 -18.98 -0.47 14.46
C VAL A 218 -18.59 0.86 13.83
N ARG A 219 -18.45 0.88 12.51
CA ARG A 219 -18.13 2.07 11.73
C ARG A 219 -18.60 1.95 10.29
N MET A 220 -18.97 3.07 9.68
CA MET A 220 -19.28 3.18 8.26
C MET A 220 -18.75 4.51 7.73
N GLY A 221 -18.35 4.55 6.47
CA GLY A 221 -17.84 5.74 5.79
C GLY A 221 -16.90 5.37 4.65
N GLU A 222 -16.11 6.34 4.19
CA GLU A 222 -15.05 6.06 3.21
C GLU A 222 -14.01 5.08 3.77
N PRO A 223 -13.26 4.36 2.92
CA PRO A 223 -12.27 3.38 3.37
C PRO A 223 -11.28 3.93 4.42
N HIS A 224 -10.80 5.17 4.27
CA HIS A 224 -9.87 5.79 5.22
C HIS A 224 -10.49 6.08 6.59
N GLU A 225 -11.81 6.25 6.64
CA GLU A 225 -12.55 6.44 7.88
C GLU A 225 -12.73 5.12 8.62
N VAL A 226 -12.92 4.02 7.89
CA VAL A 226 -13.26 2.69 8.44
C VAL A 226 -12.03 1.85 8.76
N VAL A 227 -11.00 1.88 7.90
CA VAL A 227 -9.79 1.06 8.04
C VAL A 227 -8.79 1.75 8.98
N ARG A 228 -9.11 1.78 10.27
CA ARG A 228 -8.26 2.32 11.34
C ARG A 228 -7.64 1.19 12.13
N GLU A 229 -6.36 1.33 12.50
CA GLU A 229 -5.63 0.29 13.23
C GLU A 229 -6.36 -0.16 14.50
N GLN A 230 -6.89 0.79 15.28
CA GLN A 230 -7.62 0.50 16.53
C GLN A 230 -8.94 -0.24 16.28
N ASP A 231 -9.70 0.14 15.25
CA ASP A 231 -10.98 -0.49 14.93
C ASP A 231 -10.76 -1.92 14.41
N ILE A 232 -9.76 -2.11 13.54
CA ILE A 232 -9.38 -3.44 13.03
C ILE A 232 -8.84 -4.32 14.15
N GLU A 233 -7.97 -3.81 15.02
CA GLU A 233 -7.45 -4.57 16.17
C GLU A 233 -8.57 -4.97 17.14
N MET A 234 -9.50 -4.05 17.42
CA MET A 234 -10.64 -4.32 18.30
C MET A 234 -11.56 -5.40 17.72
N VAL A 235 -11.93 -5.30 16.45
CA VAL A 235 -12.93 -6.15 15.80
C VAL A 235 -12.35 -7.50 15.35
N TYR A 236 -11.18 -7.50 14.71
CA TYR A 236 -10.54 -8.70 14.18
C TYR A 236 -9.49 -9.32 15.12
N LYS A 237 -9.22 -8.71 16.29
CA LYS A 237 -8.17 -9.16 17.23
C LYS A 237 -6.80 -9.30 16.57
N THR A 238 -6.55 -8.45 15.57
CA THR A 238 -5.39 -8.56 14.67
C THR A 238 -4.70 -7.22 14.58
N ARG A 239 -3.41 -7.20 14.91
CA ARG A 239 -2.57 -6.01 14.76
C ARG A 239 -2.22 -5.82 13.30
N ILE A 240 -2.41 -4.58 12.84
CA ILE A 240 -2.10 -4.16 11.47
C ILE A 240 -1.24 -2.90 11.50
N SER A 241 -0.60 -2.62 10.38
CA SER A 241 -0.01 -1.32 10.08
C SER A 241 -0.76 -0.74 8.89
N ASN A 242 -1.23 0.50 9.00
CA ASN A 242 -1.95 1.18 7.93
C ASN A 242 -1.02 2.17 7.20
N HIS A 243 -1.02 2.12 5.87
CA HIS A 243 -0.22 2.98 5.01
C HIS A 243 -1.09 3.50 3.85
N PRO A 244 -0.74 4.64 3.25
CA PRO A 244 -1.36 5.05 1.99
C PRO A 244 -1.03 4.03 0.89
N HIS A 245 -2.03 3.69 0.07
CA HIS A 245 -1.79 2.90 -1.13
C HIS A 245 -0.87 3.68 -2.10
N PRO A 246 0.12 3.03 -2.75
CA PRO A 246 1.11 3.73 -3.56
C PRO A 246 0.54 4.44 -4.79
N GLU A 247 -0.59 3.98 -5.32
CA GLU A 247 -1.19 4.51 -6.55
C GLU A 247 -2.60 5.09 -6.36
N LEU A 248 -3.24 4.84 -5.21
CA LEU A 248 -4.66 5.17 -5.00
C LEU A 248 -4.83 5.98 -3.71
N PRO A 249 -5.79 6.91 -3.64
CA PRO A 249 -6.11 7.64 -2.42
C PRO A 249 -6.94 6.76 -1.46
N LYS A 250 -6.42 5.57 -1.14
CA LYS A 250 -7.08 4.54 -0.33
C LYS A 250 -6.08 3.99 0.69
N PRO A 251 -6.54 3.54 1.88
CA PRO A 251 -5.67 2.88 2.84
C PRO A 251 -5.28 1.47 2.35
N GLN A 252 -4.07 1.07 2.67
CA GLN A 252 -3.54 -0.27 2.49
C GLN A 252 -2.99 -0.78 3.83
N ILE A 253 -3.46 -1.95 4.25
CA ILE A 253 -3.04 -2.56 5.51
C ILE A 253 -2.04 -3.69 5.28
N THR A 254 -1.13 -3.83 6.23
CA THR A 254 -0.24 -4.99 6.35
C THR A 254 -0.42 -5.65 7.71
N LEU A 255 -0.48 -6.98 7.73
CA LEU A 255 -0.58 -7.76 8.96
C LEU A 255 0.73 -7.68 9.76
N LEU A 256 0.64 -7.42 11.06
CA LEU A 256 1.79 -7.44 11.96
C LEU A 256 1.84 -8.77 12.74
N PRO A 257 2.88 -9.60 12.57
CA PRO A 257 3.00 -10.85 13.31
C PRO A 257 3.03 -10.62 14.82
N GLY A 258 2.30 -11.45 15.57
CA GLY A 258 2.33 -11.43 17.04
C GLY A 258 3.63 -11.96 17.65
N VAL A 259 4.48 -12.63 16.86
CA VAL A 259 5.73 -13.24 17.32
C VAL A 259 6.86 -12.22 17.29
N LYS A 260 7.35 -11.82 18.47
CA LYS A 260 8.56 -11.01 18.60
C LYS A 260 9.80 -11.89 18.48
N ARG A 261 10.57 -11.73 17.40
CA ARG A 261 11.90 -12.36 17.29
C ARG A 261 12.86 -11.65 18.26
N LYS A 262 13.64 -12.42 19.03
CA LYS A 262 14.77 -11.88 19.79
C LYS A 262 15.87 -11.53 18.80
N VAL A 263 16.05 -10.24 18.56
CA VAL A 263 17.15 -9.71 17.75
C VAL A 263 18.30 -9.35 18.70
N PRO A 264 19.57 -9.70 18.40
CA PRO A 264 20.70 -9.28 19.22
C PRO A 264 20.73 -7.76 19.35
N THR A 265 20.92 -7.26 20.57
CA THR A 265 21.20 -5.83 20.78
C THR A 265 22.52 -5.48 20.11
N MET A 266 22.49 -4.49 19.24
CA MET A 266 23.67 -4.02 18.54
C MET A 266 23.69 -2.50 18.48
N LEU A 267 24.90 -1.96 18.47
CA LEU A 267 25.16 -0.54 18.30
C LEU A 267 26.05 -0.38 17.07
N VAL A 268 25.65 0.52 16.17
CA VAL A 268 26.47 1.01 15.08
C VAL A 268 27.49 1.98 15.66
N ARG A 269 28.78 1.66 15.51
CA ARG A 269 29.90 2.49 15.98
C ARG A 269 30.94 2.70 14.88
N PRO A 270 31.77 3.74 14.96
CA PRO A 270 32.80 4.02 13.95
C PRO A 270 33.73 2.84 13.66
N GLN A 271 34.14 2.07 14.68
CA GLN A 271 35.01 0.91 14.51
C GLN A 271 34.38 -0.25 13.72
N ASN A 272 33.07 -0.21 13.45
CA ASN A 272 32.40 -1.23 12.64
C ASN A 272 32.50 -0.96 11.14
N PHE A 273 33.01 0.20 10.75
CA PHE A 273 33.18 0.57 9.35
C PHE A 273 34.51 0.04 8.83
N ILE A 274 34.48 -0.52 7.63
CA ILE A 274 35.69 -0.94 6.91
C ILE A 274 35.94 0.09 5.81
N VAL A 275 37.11 0.71 5.87
CA VAL A 275 37.55 1.71 4.89
C VAL A 275 38.67 1.11 4.05
N THR A 276 38.49 1.13 2.74
CA THR A 276 39.49 0.72 1.74
C THR A 276 39.69 1.84 0.73
N SER A 277 40.62 1.66 -0.21
CA SER A 277 40.81 2.59 -1.33
C SER A 277 39.72 2.56 -2.40
N GLU A 278 38.88 1.52 -2.38
CA GLU A 278 37.80 1.33 -3.34
C GLU A 278 36.44 1.71 -2.77
N PHE A 279 36.21 1.51 -1.47
CA PHE A 279 34.93 1.80 -0.82
C PHE A 279 35.05 1.93 0.70
N VAL A 280 34.07 2.62 1.28
CA VAL A 280 33.69 2.53 2.70
C VAL A 280 32.48 1.61 2.82
N ILE A 281 32.48 0.69 3.77
CA ILE A 281 31.34 -0.21 4.00
C ILE A 281 31.01 -0.31 5.49
N TYR A 282 29.71 -0.41 5.77
CA TYR A 282 29.19 -0.93 7.02
C TYR A 282 28.27 -2.11 6.71
N ASP A 283 28.58 -3.29 7.26
CA ASP A 283 27.77 -4.49 7.09
C ASP A 283 27.14 -4.89 8.44
N SER A 284 25.84 -4.74 8.52
CA SER A 284 25.07 -4.92 9.75
C SER A 284 24.66 -6.39 9.93
N PRO A 285 24.84 -6.98 11.13
CA PRO A 285 24.38 -8.34 11.42
C PRO A 285 22.84 -8.46 11.44
N VAL A 286 22.10 -7.34 11.38
CA VAL A 286 20.64 -7.30 11.24
C VAL A 286 20.22 -6.20 10.24
N PRO A 287 19.10 -6.32 9.53
CA PRO A 287 18.66 -5.23 8.65
C PRO A 287 18.29 -4.00 9.47
N LEU A 288 18.75 -2.82 9.03
CA LEU A 288 18.39 -1.53 9.60
C LEU A 288 17.28 -0.91 8.75
N LYS A 289 16.27 -0.32 9.40
CA LYS A 289 15.27 0.47 8.69
C LYS A 289 15.92 1.76 8.21
N THR A 290 15.81 2.06 6.93
CA THR A 290 16.59 3.11 6.28
C THR A 290 15.71 3.94 5.37
N VAL A 291 15.96 5.25 5.32
CA VAL A 291 15.53 6.15 4.24
C VAL A 291 16.78 6.71 3.57
N SER A 292 16.87 6.63 2.24
CA SER A 292 18.08 6.97 1.49
C SER A 292 17.78 7.64 0.16
N SER A 293 18.67 8.53 -0.27
CA SER A 293 18.71 9.10 -1.63
C SER A 293 19.86 8.52 -2.48
N ALA A 294 20.36 7.33 -2.13
CA ALA A 294 21.48 6.66 -2.78
C ALA A 294 21.17 6.20 -4.23
N VAL A 295 22.22 5.83 -4.97
CA VAL A 295 22.10 5.32 -6.36
C VAL A 295 21.38 3.97 -6.39
N VAL A 296 21.75 3.05 -5.49
CA VAL A 296 21.10 1.75 -5.33
C VAL A 296 20.28 1.73 -4.05
N ASN A 297 19.03 1.29 -4.17
CA ASN A 297 18.04 1.23 -3.09
C ASN A 297 17.74 2.59 -2.44
N ALA A 298 17.40 3.59 -3.28
CA ALA A 298 16.76 4.82 -2.83
C ALA A 298 15.36 4.55 -2.25
N GLY A 299 14.86 5.49 -1.45
CA GLY A 299 13.57 5.38 -0.77
C GLY A 299 13.70 4.74 0.62
N ALA A 300 12.60 4.16 1.10
CA ALA A 300 12.51 3.53 2.41
C ALA A 300 12.61 2.00 2.30
N GLY A 301 13.34 1.36 3.20
CA GLY A 301 13.47 -0.10 3.21
C GLY A 301 14.25 -0.64 4.41
N TRP A 302 14.52 -1.94 4.38
CA TRP A 302 15.34 -2.64 5.37
C TRP A 302 16.59 -3.19 4.70
N PHE A 303 17.76 -2.76 5.14
CA PHE A 303 19.02 -3.12 4.49
C PHE A 303 20.10 -3.46 5.51
N ARG A 304 20.97 -4.42 5.18
CA ARG A 304 22.11 -4.80 6.02
C ARG A 304 23.38 -4.06 5.64
N THR A 305 23.62 -3.91 4.35
CA THR A 305 24.89 -3.45 3.83
C THR A 305 24.77 -2.01 3.36
N PHE A 306 25.74 -1.18 3.72
CA PHE A 306 25.82 0.23 3.33
C PHE A 306 27.18 0.46 2.72
N MET A 307 27.23 0.93 1.48
CA MET A 307 28.48 1.02 0.71
C MET A 307 28.59 2.39 0.04
N ASN A 308 29.74 3.03 0.22
CA ASN A 308 30.12 4.25 -0.52
C ASN A 308 31.36 3.93 -1.34
N ARG A 309 31.19 3.78 -2.65
CA ARG A 309 32.23 3.36 -3.59
C ARG A 309 32.93 4.57 -4.21
N ARG A 310 34.25 4.46 -4.36
CA ARG A 310 35.04 5.39 -5.17
C ARG A 310 34.86 5.16 -6.67
N VAL A 311 34.58 6.22 -7.41
CA VAL A 311 34.60 6.26 -8.88
C VAL A 311 35.65 7.25 -9.38
N ASP A 312 36.03 7.15 -10.66
CA ASP A 312 36.96 8.10 -11.27
C ASP A 312 36.32 9.50 -11.36
N SER A 313 37.14 10.55 -11.34
CA SER A 313 36.65 11.94 -11.51
C SER A 313 36.01 12.20 -12.87
N ASN A 314 36.35 11.42 -13.89
CA ASN A 314 35.77 11.44 -15.23
C ASN A 314 34.73 10.34 -15.42
N TYR A 315 34.15 9.81 -14.33
CA TYR A 315 33.11 8.79 -14.40
C TYR A 315 31.90 9.32 -15.17
N GLU A 316 31.69 8.78 -16.37
CA GLU A 316 30.50 8.93 -17.19
C GLU A 316 29.98 7.52 -17.47
N CYS A 317 28.75 7.24 -17.04
CA CYS A 317 28.11 5.95 -17.25
C CYS A 317 26.63 6.18 -17.56
N ASP A 318 26.17 5.59 -18.66
CA ASP A 318 24.77 5.68 -19.10
C ASP A 318 23.81 5.01 -18.10
N ASP A 319 24.26 3.95 -17.42
CA ASP A 319 23.50 3.22 -16.38
C ASP A 319 24.34 3.00 -15.11
N SER A 320 24.48 4.07 -14.34
CA SER A 320 25.19 4.04 -13.05
C SER A 320 24.54 3.11 -12.03
N ILE A 321 23.24 2.81 -12.14
CA ILE A 321 22.53 1.92 -11.23
C ILE A 321 22.99 0.48 -11.47
N GLN A 322 22.93 0.00 -12.71
CA GLN A 322 23.34 -1.36 -13.03
C GLN A 322 24.84 -1.58 -12.77
N GLU A 323 25.68 -0.60 -13.12
CA GLU A 323 27.12 -0.66 -12.85
C GLU A 323 27.45 -0.78 -11.35
N MET A 324 26.70 -0.07 -10.50
CA MET A 324 26.83 -0.20 -9.05
C MET A 324 26.41 -1.58 -8.55
N LYS A 325 25.29 -2.12 -9.07
CA LYS A 325 24.81 -3.45 -8.70
C LYS A 325 25.85 -4.52 -9.04
N ASP A 326 26.42 -4.46 -10.23
CA ASP A 326 27.48 -5.38 -10.66
C ASP A 326 28.71 -5.28 -9.76
N PHE A 327 29.08 -4.07 -9.33
CA PHE A 327 30.17 -3.89 -8.36
C PHE A 327 29.87 -4.51 -7.00
N ILE A 328 28.67 -4.30 -6.47
CA ILE A 328 28.22 -4.88 -5.20
C ILE A 328 28.32 -6.41 -5.26
N GLU A 329 27.85 -7.03 -6.34
CA GLU A 329 27.92 -8.48 -6.56
C GLU A 329 29.37 -8.99 -6.65
N ARG A 330 30.23 -8.29 -7.41
CA ARG A 330 31.66 -8.63 -7.51
C ARG A 330 32.38 -8.59 -6.15
N LYS A 331 31.94 -7.73 -5.23
CA LYS A 331 32.47 -7.66 -3.86
C LYS A 331 31.84 -8.67 -2.91
N GLY A 332 30.91 -9.52 -3.39
CA GLY A 332 30.28 -10.59 -2.63
C GLY A 332 29.05 -10.18 -1.83
N PHE A 333 28.50 -8.99 -2.08
CA PHE A 333 27.30 -8.48 -1.41
C PHE A 333 26.07 -8.59 -2.32
N LYS A 334 24.87 -8.46 -1.74
CA LYS A 334 23.60 -8.58 -2.47
C LYS A 334 23.05 -7.18 -2.79
N PRO A 335 22.83 -6.84 -4.07
CA PRO A 335 22.25 -5.55 -4.42
C PRO A 335 20.89 -5.27 -3.78
N THR A 336 20.07 -6.30 -3.53
CA THR A 336 18.75 -6.15 -2.89
C THR A 336 18.80 -5.82 -1.40
N ASP A 337 19.97 -5.95 -0.76
CA ASP A 337 20.18 -5.73 0.69
C ASP A 337 21.25 -4.66 0.95
N THR A 338 21.68 -3.95 -0.10
CA THR A 338 22.79 -2.98 -0.06
C THR A 338 22.32 -1.59 -0.46
N VAL A 339 22.48 -0.59 0.41
CA VAL A 339 22.35 0.82 0.05
C VAL A 339 23.68 1.30 -0.54
N GLY A 340 23.69 1.63 -1.83
CA GLY A 340 24.91 1.91 -2.59
C GLY A 340 25.02 3.36 -3.03
N MET A 341 26.03 4.07 -2.53
CA MET A 341 26.43 5.41 -2.95
C MET A 341 27.76 5.38 -3.71
N MET A 342 28.02 6.45 -4.47
CA MET A 342 29.28 6.65 -5.20
C MET A 342 29.90 8.00 -4.85
N THR A 343 31.22 8.10 -4.89
CA THR A 343 31.96 9.35 -4.69
C THR A 343 33.21 9.41 -5.56
N ALA A 344 33.55 10.58 -6.07
CA ALA A 344 34.83 10.82 -6.74
C ALA A 344 35.99 11.12 -5.76
N VAL A 345 35.68 11.23 -4.46
CA VAL A 345 36.66 11.50 -3.40
C VAL A 345 37.35 10.20 -2.98
N LYS A 346 38.58 10.29 -2.48
CA LYS A 346 39.25 9.14 -1.85
C LYS A 346 38.43 8.67 -0.66
N THR A 347 38.12 7.38 -0.61
CA THR A 347 37.28 6.79 0.43
C THR A 347 37.98 6.79 1.79
N GLU A 348 39.31 6.87 1.81
CA GLU A 348 40.12 7.00 3.02
C GLU A 348 39.97 8.37 3.71
N ASP A 349 39.48 9.39 2.99
CA ASP A 349 39.24 10.73 3.55
C ASP A 349 37.87 10.84 4.25
N VAL A 350 37.15 9.72 4.42
CA VAL A 350 35.86 9.69 5.12
C VAL A 350 36.02 10.10 6.59
N ILE A 351 35.13 10.96 7.06
CA ILE A 351 35.03 11.32 8.48
C ILE A 351 33.92 10.48 9.10
N ILE A 352 34.25 9.68 10.12
CA ILE A 352 33.29 8.83 10.84
C ILE A 352 33.38 9.15 12.33
N LYS A 353 32.29 9.65 12.92
CA LYS A 353 32.24 10.04 14.33
C LYS A 353 30.97 9.54 15.02
N GLU A 354 31.09 9.23 16.31
CA GLU A 354 29.99 8.85 17.18
C GLU A 354 29.57 10.05 18.05
N TYR A 355 28.26 10.23 18.21
CA TYR A 355 27.66 11.26 19.06
C TYR A 355 26.68 10.60 20.01
N THR A 356 26.88 10.79 21.31
CA THR A 356 26.10 10.15 22.38
C THR A 356 25.00 11.07 22.88
N GLY A 357 23.82 10.50 23.14
CA GLY A 357 22.67 11.16 23.76
C GLY A 357 22.05 10.28 24.85
N ASP A 358 20.95 10.74 25.41
CA ASP A 358 20.13 10.03 26.38
C ASP A 358 19.49 8.78 25.75
N PHE A 359 19.10 8.84 24.46
CA PHE A 359 18.51 7.72 23.73
C PHE A 359 19.49 6.60 23.33
N SER A 360 20.80 6.80 23.56
CA SER A 360 21.97 5.99 23.14
C SER A 360 22.97 6.82 22.33
N SER A 361 23.05 6.63 21.02
CA SER A 361 24.08 7.23 20.17
C SER A 361 23.69 7.23 18.70
N LEU A 362 24.38 8.05 17.90
CA LEU A 362 24.37 7.96 16.45
C LEU A 362 25.78 8.04 15.90
N THR A 363 26.03 7.37 14.78
CA THR A 363 27.28 7.49 14.02
C THR A 363 27.02 8.29 12.75
N VAL A 364 27.80 9.35 12.52
CA VAL A 364 27.78 10.11 11.26
C VAL A 364 29.02 9.76 10.45
N ALA A 365 28.83 9.38 9.19
CA ALA A 365 29.91 9.24 8.22
C ALA A 365 29.73 10.23 7.05
N VAL A 366 30.77 10.98 6.70
CA VAL A 366 30.73 11.95 5.59
C VAL A 366 31.94 11.80 4.67
N THR A 367 31.70 11.73 3.37
CA THR A 367 32.71 12.01 2.33
C THR A 367 32.28 13.23 1.54
N ALA A 368 33.13 14.26 1.43
CA ALA A 368 32.74 15.52 0.80
C ALA A 368 33.69 15.91 -0.34
N GLY A 369 33.15 16.04 -1.55
CA GLY A 369 33.86 16.57 -2.72
C GLY A 369 33.20 17.84 -3.23
N VAL A 370 33.84 19.00 -3.01
CA VAL A 370 33.23 20.32 -3.35
C VAL A 370 33.69 20.88 -4.71
N GLY A 371 34.27 20.04 -5.58
CA GLY A 371 34.78 20.47 -6.89
C GLY A 371 33.68 20.92 -7.87
N ASN A 372 32.48 20.36 -7.74
CA ASN A 372 31.29 20.70 -8.54
C ASN A 372 30.14 21.10 -7.61
N ALA A 373 30.41 22.01 -6.67
CA ALA A 373 29.39 22.54 -5.76
C ALA A 373 28.30 23.28 -6.53
N VAL A 374 27.08 23.31 -6.00
CA VAL A 374 25.88 23.84 -6.66
C VAL A 374 25.15 24.79 -5.72
N ASP A 375 24.79 25.96 -6.22
CA ASP A 375 23.69 26.76 -5.67
C ASP A 375 22.38 26.24 -6.27
N VAL A 376 21.59 25.52 -5.46
CA VAL A 376 20.35 24.89 -5.92
C VAL A 376 19.34 25.89 -6.48
N SER A 377 19.41 27.17 -6.07
CA SER A 377 18.51 28.23 -6.54
C SER A 377 18.83 28.73 -7.96
N LYS A 378 19.99 28.35 -8.51
CA LYS A 378 20.48 28.80 -9.83
C LYS A 378 20.88 27.64 -10.76
N ALA A 379 20.33 26.45 -10.55
CA ALA A 379 20.78 25.23 -11.22
C ALA A 379 20.20 24.98 -12.64
N LEU A 380 19.36 25.88 -13.18
CA LEU A 380 18.59 25.65 -14.41
C LEU A 380 19.43 25.34 -15.67
N ASP A 381 20.62 25.94 -15.81
CA ASP A 381 21.43 25.87 -17.03
C ASP A 381 22.62 24.88 -16.92
N ARG A 382 22.59 23.94 -15.98
CA ARG A 382 23.72 23.03 -15.69
C ARG A 382 23.69 21.74 -16.54
N LYS A 383 24.87 21.34 -17.03
CA LYS A 383 25.13 19.96 -17.49
C LYS A 383 25.50 19.07 -16.30
N GLU A 384 25.07 17.81 -16.31
CA GLU A 384 25.37 16.83 -15.28
C GLU A 384 26.88 16.57 -15.20
N LYS A 385 27.55 17.12 -14.19
CA LYS A 385 28.91 16.75 -13.79
C LYS A 385 28.87 16.26 -12.36
N VAL A 386 29.49 15.12 -12.08
CA VAL A 386 29.45 14.49 -10.76
C VAL A 386 30.23 15.32 -9.73
N GLY A 387 29.51 15.83 -8.73
CA GLY A 387 30.02 16.34 -7.47
C GLY A 387 29.18 15.70 -6.38
N THR A 388 29.82 15.26 -5.30
CA THR A 388 29.13 14.41 -4.33
C THR A 388 29.57 14.71 -2.91
N ILE A 389 28.59 15.00 -2.04
CA ILE A 389 28.72 14.85 -0.60
C ILE A 389 27.81 13.71 -0.18
N ASN A 390 28.40 12.62 0.32
CA ASN A 390 27.67 11.48 0.87
C ASN A 390 27.65 11.58 2.37
N THR A 391 26.45 11.57 2.95
CA THR A 391 26.22 11.68 4.40
C THR A 391 25.44 10.48 4.89
N TRP A 392 25.99 9.75 5.86
CA TRP A 392 25.33 8.62 6.50
C TRP A 392 25.06 8.95 7.95
N ILE A 393 23.83 8.72 8.40
CA ILE A 393 23.39 8.93 9.78
C ILE A 393 22.86 7.58 10.28
N MET A 394 23.63 6.92 11.12
CA MET A 394 23.30 5.60 11.66
C MET A 394 22.86 5.74 13.12
N VAL A 395 21.56 5.62 13.38
CA VAL A 395 20.95 5.88 14.68
C VAL A 395 20.76 4.58 15.47
N ASN A 396 21.29 4.52 16.68
CA ASN A 396 21.06 3.41 17.60
C ASN A 396 19.75 3.62 18.39
N GLY A 397 18.62 3.60 17.69
CA GLY A 397 17.29 3.86 18.26
C GLY A 397 16.15 3.33 17.40
N CYS A 398 14.91 3.53 17.85
CA CYS A 398 13.69 3.18 17.13
C CYS A 398 12.98 4.43 16.61
N LEU A 399 13.07 4.69 15.31
CA LEU A 399 12.55 5.91 14.68
C LEU A 399 11.16 5.69 14.08
N SER A 400 10.29 6.69 14.27
CA SER A 400 9.05 6.86 13.49
C SER A 400 9.37 7.25 12.04
N ASP A 401 8.40 7.12 11.14
CA ASP A 401 8.56 7.59 9.74
C ASP A 401 8.74 9.12 9.69
N GLU A 402 8.05 9.86 10.57
CA GLU A 402 8.23 11.30 10.73
C GLU A 402 9.67 11.65 11.15
N ALA A 403 10.25 10.89 12.09
CA ALA A 403 11.62 11.09 12.52
C ALA A 403 12.63 10.84 11.40
N PHE A 404 12.43 9.82 10.55
CA PHE A 404 13.30 9.61 9.37
C PHE A 404 13.28 10.81 8.41
N ILE A 405 12.09 11.35 8.13
CA ILE A 405 11.93 12.50 7.22
C ILE A 405 12.60 13.74 7.83
N GLN A 406 12.31 14.04 9.10
CA GLN A 406 12.91 15.17 9.80
C GLN A 406 14.43 15.04 9.91
N ALA A 407 14.96 13.84 10.11
CA ALA A 407 16.40 13.59 10.16
C ALA A 407 17.09 13.95 8.84
N MET A 408 16.52 13.57 7.70
CA MET A 408 17.03 13.93 6.36
C MET A 408 17.02 15.45 6.13
N ILE A 409 15.97 16.13 6.58
CA ILE A 409 15.85 17.61 6.49
C ILE A 409 16.94 18.27 7.34
N THR A 410 17.01 17.91 8.63
CA THR A 410 18.00 18.44 9.59
C THR A 410 19.43 18.21 9.08
N ALA A 411 19.72 17.04 8.52
CA ALA A 411 21.02 16.72 7.93
C ALA A 411 21.35 17.62 6.73
N THR A 412 20.37 17.86 5.84
CA THR A 412 20.55 18.72 4.69
C THR A 412 20.82 20.17 5.12
N GLU A 413 20.06 20.69 6.08
CA GLU A 413 20.27 22.02 6.67
C GLU A 413 21.67 22.18 7.28
N ALA A 414 22.10 21.19 8.07
CA ALA A 414 23.42 21.17 8.70
C ALA A 414 24.56 21.13 7.68
N LYS A 415 24.44 20.28 6.65
CA LYS A 415 25.38 20.23 5.53
C LYS A 415 25.45 21.59 4.83
N THR A 416 24.32 22.19 4.45
CA THR A 416 24.29 23.52 3.81
C THR A 416 24.96 24.58 4.70
N LYS A 417 24.75 24.54 6.01
CA LYS A 417 25.42 25.44 6.95
C LYS A 417 26.94 25.23 6.97
N ALA A 418 27.43 23.99 6.88
CA ALA A 418 28.84 23.66 6.77
C ALA A 418 29.45 24.23 5.47
N LEU A 419 28.79 24.07 4.32
CA LEU A 419 29.25 24.65 3.04
C LEU A 419 29.35 26.17 3.13
N HIS A 420 28.36 26.82 3.75
CA HIS A 420 28.35 28.27 3.94
C HIS A 420 29.51 28.73 4.84
N GLN A 421 29.76 28.06 5.97
CA GLN A 421 30.89 28.38 6.85
C GLN A 421 32.23 28.24 6.12
N GLU A 422 32.38 27.15 5.36
CA GLU A 422 33.57 26.89 4.56
C GLU A 422 33.66 27.77 3.30
N ARG A 423 32.68 28.66 3.07
CA ARG A 423 32.60 29.54 1.89
C ARG A 423 32.76 28.77 0.59
N VAL A 424 32.07 27.64 0.47
CA VAL A 424 32.06 26.84 -0.75
C VAL A 424 31.25 27.60 -1.80
N MET A 425 31.89 27.92 -2.93
CA MET A 425 31.28 28.65 -4.03
C MET A 425 30.87 27.69 -5.15
N ASP A 426 29.75 27.99 -5.76
CA ASP A 426 29.34 27.46 -7.05
C ASP A 426 30.30 28.00 -8.13
N PRO A 427 31.07 27.15 -8.82
CA PRO A 427 32.08 27.59 -9.79
C PRO A 427 31.48 28.19 -11.08
N LEU A 428 30.19 28.00 -11.34
CA LEU A 428 29.52 28.50 -12.54
C LEU A 428 28.83 29.84 -12.29
N THR A 429 28.16 29.98 -11.14
CA THR A 429 27.34 31.16 -10.82
C THR A 429 28.05 32.15 -9.92
N ASP A 430 29.21 31.78 -9.36
CA ASP A 430 29.97 32.53 -8.35
C ASP A 430 29.10 32.93 -7.14
N THR A 431 28.17 32.04 -6.76
CA THR A 431 27.33 32.17 -5.56
C THR A 431 27.66 31.12 -4.51
N ILE A 432 27.13 31.28 -3.30
CA ILE A 432 27.36 30.31 -2.22
C ILE A 432 26.62 29.02 -2.56
N ALA A 433 27.34 27.89 -2.54
CA ALA A 433 26.77 26.59 -2.79
C ALA A 433 25.95 26.08 -1.60
N THR A 434 24.86 25.38 -1.88
CA THR A 434 24.00 24.73 -0.89
C THR A 434 24.16 23.21 -0.86
N GLY A 435 24.81 22.65 -1.90
CA GLY A 435 25.12 21.23 -2.02
C GLY A 435 26.05 20.94 -3.19
N THR A 436 25.98 19.73 -3.72
CA THR A 436 26.63 19.31 -4.97
C THR A 436 25.62 18.62 -5.89
N SER A 437 26.01 18.32 -7.13
CA SER A 437 25.08 17.87 -8.18
C SER A 437 24.47 16.49 -7.91
N THR A 438 25.14 15.66 -7.10
CA THR A 438 24.73 14.29 -6.78
C THR A 438 24.87 14.00 -5.29
N ASP A 439 24.50 14.97 -4.43
CA ASP A 439 24.48 14.75 -2.98
C ASP A 439 23.61 13.53 -2.62
N SER A 440 24.15 12.64 -1.79
CA SER A 440 23.38 11.52 -1.26
C SER A 440 23.36 11.56 0.26
N CYS A 441 22.19 11.35 0.85
CA CYS A 441 22.01 11.26 2.29
C CYS A 441 21.25 9.98 2.62
N LEU A 442 21.67 9.29 3.68
CA LEU A 442 20.91 8.19 4.26
C LEU A 442 20.79 8.36 5.76
N VAL A 443 19.63 7.97 6.27
CA VAL A 443 19.36 7.78 7.70
C VAL A 443 18.96 6.33 7.89
N ALA A 444 19.72 5.57 8.67
CA ALA A 444 19.40 4.20 9.04
C ALA A 444 19.25 4.08 10.56
N ALA A 445 18.34 3.22 11.02
CA ALA A 445 18.11 3.00 12.44
C ALA A 445 18.03 1.51 12.77
N THR A 446 18.56 1.14 13.95
CA THR A 446 18.52 -0.24 14.45
C THR A 446 17.11 -0.74 14.75
N GLN A 447 16.15 0.17 14.91
CA GLN A 447 14.77 -0.14 15.31
C GLN A 447 14.72 -0.90 16.65
N GLN A 448 15.65 -0.55 17.53
CA GLN A 448 15.84 -1.12 18.87
C GLN A 448 16.11 0.01 19.86
N GLY A 449 15.78 -0.22 21.14
CA GLY A 449 15.98 0.78 22.20
C GLY A 449 14.83 1.77 22.28
N GLU A 450 15.15 3.02 22.61
CA GLU A 450 14.17 4.08 22.82
C GLU A 450 13.43 4.44 21.52
N TYR A 451 12.13 4.73 21.65
CA TYR A 451 11.31 5.19 20.54
C TYR A 451 11.41 6.70 20.40
N LEU A 452 11.87 7.15 19.23
CA LEU A 452 12.13 8.53 18.88
C LEU A 452 11.08 8.97 17.85
N PRO A 453 10.03 9.69 18.27
CA PRO A 453 8.96 10.12 17.38
C PRO A 453 9.37 11.27 16.45
N TYR A 454 10.41 12.03 16.80
CA TYR A 454 10.79 13.27 16.11
C TYR A 454 12.31 13.43 16.01
N ALA A 455 12.78 14.03 14.91
CA ALA A 455 14.19 14.33 14.64
C ALA A 455 14.42 15.77 14.14
N GLY A 456 13.45 16.66 14.37
CA GLY A 456 13.58 18.07 14.01
C GLY A 456 14.71 18.78 14.79
N PRO A 457 15.21 19.95 14.33
CA PRO A 457 16.48 20.53 14.81
C PRO A 457 16.58 20.80 16.32
N VAL A 458 15.44 20.98 17.00
CA VAL A 458 15.38 21.23 18.45
C VAL A 458 15.20 19.96 19.28
N THR A 459 14.87 18.82 18.66
CA THR A 459 14.76 17.53 19.37
C THR A 459 16.16 17.02 19.68
N GLU A 460 16.25 16.09 20.63
CA GLU A 460 17.55 15.54 21.01
C GLU A 460 18.27 14.87 19.84
N LEU A 461 17.59 13.96 19.14
CA LEU A 461 18.10 13.31 17.94
C LEU A 461 18.46 14.35 16.87
N GLY A 462 17.60 15.33 16.61
CA GLY A 462 17.86 16.36 15.60
C GLY A 462 19.07 17.23 15.94
N ARG A 463 19.29 17.60 17.21
CA ARG A 463 20.48 18.34 17.63
C ARG A 463 21.76 17.56 17.36
N LEU A 464 21.80 16.27 17.70
CA LEU A 464 22.97 15.43 17.46
C LEU A 464 23.22 15.21 15.96
N ILE A 465 22.17 15.02 15.16
CA ILE A 465 22.29 14.97 13.69
C ILE A 465 22.85 16.29 13.16
N GLY A 466 22.29 17.42 13.59
CA GLY A 466 22.69 18.74 13.14
C GLY A 466 24.15 19.05 13.45
N ILE A 467 24.58 18.83 14.70
CA ILE A 467 25.98 19.00 15.12
C ILE A 467 26.88 18.02 14.34
N GLY A 468 26.51 16.74 14.32
CA GLY A 468 27.39 15.72 13.78
C GLY A 468 27.59 15.81 12.27
N VAL A 469 26.52 16.08 11.51
CA VAL A 469 26.63 16.31 10.07
C VAL A 469 27.42 17.58 9.78
N PHE A 470 27.18 18.66 10.53
CA PHE A 470 27.93 19.91 10.35
C PHE A 470 29.44 19.71 10.59
N GLU A 471 29.83 19.16 11.73
CA GLU A 471 31.23 18.95 12.10
C GLU A 471 31.94 18.01 11.12
N CYS A 472 31.33 16.86 10.81
CA CYS A 472 31.91 15.90 9.87
C CYS A 472 32.04 16.49 8.45
N THR A 473 31.09 17.32 8.02
CA THR A 473 31.13 17.96 6.70
C THR A 473 32.23 19.02 6.62
N VAL A 474 32.37 19.88 7.64
CA VAL A 474 33.46 20.87 7.71
C VAL A 474 34.82 20.20 7.62
N GLU A 475 35.03 19.14 8.41
CA GLU A 475 36.31 18.41 8.42
C GLU A 475 36.57 17.70 7.08
N ALA A 476 35.57 17.05 6.48
CA ALA A 476 35.70 16.39 5.19
C ALA A 476 36.04 17.39 4.06
N ILE A 477 35.44 18.58 4.07
CA ILE A 477 35.78 19.66 3.11
C ILE A 477 37.23 20.13 3.32
N GLY A 478 37.68 20.23 4.56
CA GLY A 478 39.07 20.53 4.92
C GLY A 478 40.05 19.53 4.31
N ASN A 479 39.81 18.23 4.53
CA ASN A 479 40.63 17.14 3.98
C ASN A 479 40.67 17.20 2.44
N TYR A 480 39.52 17.38 1.79
CA TYR A 480 39.44 17.51 0.34
C TYR A 480 40.28 18.69 -0.19
N ARG A 481 40.23 19.85 0.46
CA ARG A 481 41.02 21.04 0.08
C ARG A 481 42.52 20.82 0.26
N MET A 482 42.93 20.11 1.31
CA MET A 482 44.34 19.76 1.53
C MET A 482 44.83 18.78 0.47
N ALA A 483 44.05 17.74 0.16
CA ALA A 483 44.38 16.74 -0.84
C ALA A 483 44.48 17.30 -2.27
N LYS A 484 43.78 18.41 -2.58
CA LYS A 484 43.92 19.12 -3.87
C LYS A 484 45.13 20.05 -3.96
N LYS A 485 45.73 20.43 -2.82
CA LYS A 485 46.90 21.32 -2.75
C LYS A 485 48.22 20.55 -2.72
N ALA A 486 48.19 19.30 -2.25
CA ALA A 486 49.29 18.34 -2.30
C ALA A 486 49.38 17.68 -3.68
#